data_AF-A0A9E5ED60-F1
#
_entry.id   AF-A0A9E5ED60-F1
#
_cell.length_a   1.000
_cell.length_b   1.000
_cell.length_c   1.000
_cell.angle_alpha   90.00
_cell.angle_beta   90.00
_cell.angle_gamma   90.00
#
_symmetry.space_group_name_H-M   'P 1'
#
loop_
_entity.id
_entity.type
_entity.pdbx_description
1 polymer ?
#
loop_
_entity_poly.entity_id
_entity_poly.type
_entity_poly.pdbx_seq_one_letter_code
_entity_poly.pdbx_strand_id
1 'polypeptide(L)'
;MTVRLLDRYILSEWAKVFSLCFASFCGILVISEAYNWIPEFINLKTSFLNILIYFFYSVVIRISMIVPISLMVSTVFVLTTMNRNQELAALRAAGVGISRITAPLWWVGGIFTALLILLNAVLVPDAIEAQNSLLEREQFNALRSKGVSVLPTGQSDFLSFENTKKHRFWLITRLGLSTGQAFEVSIDSFDEKGRRIRSIKADFAEFKKINNQWVWIFKEGRDLKFNPETGSLLAQPRFTELNIPDYDEDPEVMLFAKRDPDTLSFREVN
;
A
#
# COMPACT_ATOMS: atom_id res chain seq x y z
N MET A 1 40.12 -15.62 -27.02
CA MET A 1 39.42 -16.57 -26.11
C MET A 1 39.47 -16.14 -24.64
N THR A 2 40.33 -15.19 -24.25
CA THR A 2 40.52 -14.67 -22.88
C THR A 2 39.40 -13.74 -22.38
N VAL A 3 38.71 -13.06 -23.29
CA VAL A 3 37.71 -12.03 -23.00
C VAL A 3 36.49 -12.58 -22.22
N ARG A 4 36.02 -13.79 -22.58
CA ARG A 4 34.90 -14.44 -21.87
C ARG A 4 35.27 -14.89 -20.46
N LEU A 5 36.55 -15.14 -20.20
CA LEU A 5 37.00 -15.64 -18.90
C LEU A 5 36.99 -14.52 -17.85
N LEU A 6 37.48 -13.32 -18.22
CA LEU A 6 37.45 -12.14 -17.35
C LEU A 6 36.00 -11.72 -17.05
N ASP A 7 35.16 -11.62 -18.08
CA ASP A 7 33.76 -11.23 -17.91
C ASP A 7 33.03 -12.23 -16.99
N ARG A 8 33.24 -13.54 -17.18
CA ARG A 8 32.67 -14.58 -16.32
C ARG A 8 33.19 -14.50 -14.89
N TYR A 9 34.47 -14.23 -14.71
CA TYR A 9 35.07 -14.09 -13.37
C TYR A 9 34.43 -12.93 -12.61
N ILE A 10 34.43 -11.72 -13.20
CA ILE A 10 33.85 -10.52 -12.60
C ILE A 10 32.37 -10.74 -12.27
N LEU A 11 31.60 -11.29 -13.20
CA LEU A 11 30.17 -11.57 -12.98
C LEU A 11 29.94 -12.61 -11.89
N SER A 12 30.76 -13.66 -11.82
CA SER A 12 30.61 -14.69 -10.80
C SER A 12 30.93 -14.17 -9.40
N GLU A 13 31.96 -13.34 -9.27
CA GLU A 13 32.34 -12.75 -7.99
C GLU A 13 31.30 -11.72 -7.55
N TRP A 14 30.86 -10.90 -8.49
CA TRP A 14 29.78 -9.95 -8.27
C TRP A 14 28.46 -10.62 -7.89
N ALA A 15 28.06 -11.70 -8.56
CA ALA A 15 26.80 -12.38 -8.28
C ALA A 15 26.76 -12.98 -6.87
N LYS A 16 27.88 -13.50 -6.35
CA LYS A 16 27.98 -13.99 -4.96
C LYS A 16 27.74 -12.85 -3.98
N VAL A 17 28.44 -11.73 -4.15
CA VAL A 17 28.33 -10.57 -3.27
C VAL A 17 26.94 -9.96 -3.36
N PHE A 18 26.38 -9.82 -4.58
CA PHE A 18 25.02 -9.36 -4.79
C PHE A 18 23.99 -10.24 -4.08
N SER A 19 24.09 -11.55 -4.23
CA SER A 19 23.17 -12.50 -3.58
C SER A 19 23.22 -12.39 -2.07
N LEU A 20 24.42 -12.23 -1.50
CA LEU A 20 24.62 -12.04 -0.07
C LEU A 20 23.98 -10.72 0.40
N CYS A 21 24.30 -9.60 -0.26
CA CYS A 21 23.74 -8.29 0.07
C CYS A 21 22.21 -8.29 -0.03
N PHE A 22 21.68 -8.83 -1.13
CA PHE A 22 20.25 -8.93 -1.38
C PHE A 22 19.55 -9.76 -0.29
N ALA A 23 20.09 -10.94 0.04
CA ALA A 23 19.58 -11.77 1.12
C ALA A 23 19.61 -11.06 2.49
N SER A 24 20.69 -10.33 2.79
CA SER A 24 20.79 -9.53 4.02
C SER A 24 19.73 -8.44 4.10
N PHE A 25 19.54 -7.66 3.03
CA PHE A 25 18.51 -6.61 3.01
C PHE A 25 17.09 -7.17 3.09
N CYS A 26 16.81 -8.27 2.37
CA CYS A 26 15.54 -8.98 2.52
C CYS A 26 15.32 -9.49 3.95
N GLY A 27 16.36 -10.03 4.59
CA GLY A 27 16.30 -10.49 5.98
C GLY A 27 16.00 -9.34 6.95
N ILE A 28 16.68 -8.21 6.81
CA ILE A 28 16.43 -7.01 7.64
C ILE A 28 14.99 -6.53 7.47
N LEU A 29 14.48 -6.50 6.24
CA LEU A 29 13.09 -6.14 5.96
C LEU A 29 12.12 -7.10 6.66
N VAL A 30 12.31 -8.41 6.50
CA VAL A 30 11.44 -9.42 7.13
C VAL A 30 11.44 -9.25 8.64
N ILE A 31 12.59 -9.01 9.26
CA ILE A 31 12.68 -8.75 10.71
C ILE A 31 11.94 -7.46 11.08
N SER A 32 12.06 -6.40 10.29
CA SER A 32 11.34 -5.14 10.52
C SER A 32 9.82 -5.32 10.41
N GLU A 33 9.33 -6.02 9.39
CA GLU A 33 7.91 -6.31 9.21
C GLU A 33 7.40 -7.24 10.32
N ALA A 34 8.20 -8.23 10.70
CA ALA A 34 7.91 -9.13 11.81
C ALA A 34 7.75 -8.36 13.12
N TYR A 35 8.67 -7.43 13.42
CA TYR A 35 8.58 -6.60 14.62
C TYR A 35 7.27 -5.79 14.67
N ASN A 36 6.86 -5.24 13.54
CA ASN A 36 5.66 -4.41 13.46
C ASN A 36 4.36 -5.24 13.55
N TRP A 37 4.28 -6.37 12.84
CA TRP A 37 3.01 -7.06 12.59
C TRP A 37 2.79 -8.34 13.39
N ILE A 38 3.85 -8.99 13.89
CA ILE A 38 3.69 -10.19 14.74
C ILE A 38 2.79 -9.95 15.95
N PRO A 39 2.91 -8.83 16.71
CA PRO A 39 2.04 -8.58 17.86
C PRO A 39 0.55 -8.58 17.48
N GLU A 40 0.21 -8.03 16.32
CA GLU A 40 -1.17 -7.95 15.83
C GLU A 40 -1.68 -9.31 15.34
N PHE A 41 -0.85 -10.09 14.62
CA PHE A 41 -1.20 -11.44 14.19
C PHE A 41 -1.43 -12.41 15.35
N ILE A 42 -0.67 -12.27 16.45
CA ILE A 42 -0.87 -13.07 17.66
C ILE A 42 -2.25 -12.78 18.28
N ASN A 43 -2.66 -11.50 18.32
CA ASN A 43 -3.97 -11.10 18.85
C ASN A 43 -5.15 -11.59 17.99
N LEU A 44 -4.93 -11.75 16.68
CA LEU A 44 -5.91 -12.19 15.68
C LEU A 44 -6.00 -13.71 15.52
N LYS A 45 -5.14 -14.51 16.17
CA LYS A 45 -5.05 -15.98 16.02
C LYS A 45 -4.92 -16.44 14.55
N THR A 46 -4.19 -15.67 13.75
CA THR A 46 -4.01 -15.94 12.31
C THR A 46 -3.18 -17.20 12.08
N SER A 47 -3.50 -17.97 11.03
CA SER A 47 -2.74 -19.16 10.63
C SER A 47 -1.30 -18.78 10.21
N PHE A 48 -0.32 -19.58 10.64
CA PHE A 48 1.11 -19.37 10.32
C PHE A 48 1.38 -19.26 8.80
N LEU A 49 0.60 -19.98 7.99
CA LEU A 49 0.72 -19.96 6.54
C LEU A 49 0.36 -18.58 5.95
N ASN A 50 -0.65 -17.91 6.52
CA ASN A 50 -1.06 -16.56 6.10
C ASN A 50 0.01 -15.51 6.46
N ILE A 51 0.70 -15.70 7.59
CA ILE A 51 1.82 -14.84 8.01
C ILE A 51 2.99 -14.96 7.02
N LEU A 52 3.34 -16.18 6.60
CA LEU A 52 4.38 -16.41 5.59
C LEU A 52 4.05 -15.77 4.24
N ILE A 53 2.80 -15.92 3.79
CA ILE A 53 2.31 -15.29 2.56
C ILE A 53 2.39 -13.77 2.67
N TYR A 54 2.01 -13.19 3.80
CA TYR A 54 2.10 -11.76 4.05
C TYR A 54 3.55 -11.26 3.92
N PHE A 55 4.51 -11.90 4.58
CA PHE A 55 5.91 -11.50 4.47
C PHE A 55 6.48 -11.67 3.06
N PHE A 56 6.05 -12.70 2.32
CA PHE A 56 6.43 -12.86 0.93
C PHE A 56 5.98 -11.67 0.08
N TYR A 57 4.70 -11.25 0.21
CA TYR A 57 4.20 -10.06 -0.49
C TYR A 57 4.93 -8.79 -0.06
N SER A 58 5.22 -8.61 1.24
CA SER A 58 5.97 -7.45 1.72
C SER A 58 7.37 -7.34 1.10
N VAL A 59 8.05 -8.48 0.89
CA VAL A 59 9.33 -8.51 0.17
C VAL A 59 9.15 -8.14 -1.30
N VAL A 60 8.14 -8.69 -1.97
CA VAL A 60 7.86 -8.40 -3.40
C VAL A 60 7.56 -6.92 -3.63
N ILE A 61 6.76 -6.30 -2.77
CA ILE A 61 6.40 -4.88 -2.89
C ILE A 61 7.62 -3.97 -2.72
N ARG A 62 8.53 -4.32 -1.80
CA ARG A 62 9.74 -3.52 -1.51
C ARG A 62 10.94 -3.92 -2.38
N ILE A 63 10.80 -4.91 -3.28
CA ILE A 63 11.91 -5.40 -4.11
C ILE A 63 12.48 -4.30 -5.02
N SER A 64 11.62 -3.39 -5.49
CA SER A 64 11.98 -2.24 -6.31
C SER A 64 12.92 -1.27 -5.60
N MET A 65 12.92 -1.26 -4.27
CA MET A 65 13.84 -0.47 -3.45
C MET A 65 15.10 -1.26 -3.08
N ILE A 66 14.96 -2.56 -2.76
CA ILE A 66 16.07 -3.39 -2.29
C ILE A 66 17.09 -3.69 -3.40
N VAL A 67 16.60 -3.97 -4.62
CA VAL A 67 17.46 -4.36 -5.75
C VAL A 67 18.49 -3.26 -6.08
N PRO A 68 18.11 -1.98 -6.30
CA PRO A 68 19.09 -0.92 -6.58
C PRO A 68 20.15 -0.74 -5.50
N ILE A 69 19.76 -0.80 -4.22
CA ILE A 69 20.68 -0.69 -3.09
C ILE A 69 21.67 -1.86 -3.09
N SER A 70 21.16 -3.08 -3.30
CA SER A 70 21.97 -4.30 -3.36
C SER A 70 22.96 -4.27 -4.52
N LEU A 71 22.53 -3.83 -5.71
CA LEU A 71 23.38 -3.66 -6.90
C LEU A 71 24.51 -2.66 -6.65
N MET A 72 24.22 -1.54 -5.98
CA MET A 72 25.21 -0.52 -5.69
C MET A 72 26.29 -1.04 -4.73
N VAL A 73 25.86 -1.63 -3.61
CA VAL A 73 26.77 -2.16 -2.58
C VAL A 73 27.63 -3.28 -3.14
N SER A 74 27.05 -4.23 -3.87
CA SER A 74 27.80 -5.36 -4.43
C SER A 74 28.85 -4.91 -5.45
N THR A 75 28.50 -3.93 -6.29
CA THR A 75 29.40 -3.37 -7.31
C THR A 75 30.60 -2.68 -6.66
N VAL A 76 30.35 -1.81 -5.67
CA VAL A 76 31.42 -1.14 -4.93
C VAL A 76 32.31 -2.15 -4.22
N PHE A 77 31.74 -3.17 -3.60
CA PHE A 77 32.49 -4.19 -2.87
C PHE A 77 33.41 -5.01 -3.77
N VAL A 78 32.93 -5.43 -4.94
CA VAL A 78 33.72 -6.22 -5.90
C VAL A 78 34.86 -5.38 -6.48
N LEU A 79 34.56 -4.15 -6.92
CA LEU A 79 35.60 -3.24 -7.45
C LEU A 79 36.65 -2.92 -6.38
N THR A 80 36.22 -2.72 -5.13
CA THR A 80 37.14 -2.50 -4.00
C THR A 80 38.00 -3.73 -3.73
N THR A 81 37.43 -4.93 -3.80
CA THR A 81 38.17 -6.19 -3.59
C THR A 81 39.19 -6.43 -4.70
N MET A 82 38.81 -6.25 -5.96
CA MET A 82 39.73 -6.35 -7.10
C MET A 82 40.86 -5.31 -7.02
N ASN A 83 40.57 -4.10 -6.53
CA ASN A 83 41.58 -3.07 -6.31
C ASN A 83 42.55 -3.47 -5.17
N ARG A 84 42.03 -3.98 -4.06
CA ARG A 84 42.83 -4.45 -2.90
C ARG A 84 43.74 -5.62 -3.27
N ASN A 85 43.25 -6.53 -4.10
CA ASN A 85 44.02 -7.69 -4.59
C ASN A 85 45.01 -7.33 -5.74
N GLN A 86 45.12 -6.05 -6.10
CA GLN A 86 45.92 -5.56 -7.24
C GLN A 86 45.52 -6.15 -8.61
N GLU A 87 44.35 -6.78 -8.71
CA GLU A 87 43.83 -7.33 -9.98
C GLU A 87 43.53 -6.22 -10.98
N LEU A 88 42.97 -5.09 -10.51
CA LEU A 88 42.73 -3.92 -11.35
C LEU A 88 44.04 -3.36 -11.93
N ALA A 89 45.10 -3.29 -11.11
CA ALA A 89 46.41 -2.81 -11.51
C ALA A 89 47.08 -3.76 -12.52
N ALA A 90 46.99 -5.07 -12.31
CA ALA A 90 47.50 -6.08 -13.23
C ALA A 90 46.80 -6.02 -14.59
N LEU A 91 45.46 -5.92 -14.61
CA LEU A 91 44.67 -5.78 -15.85
C LEU A 91 45.03 -4.49 -16.60
N ARG A 92 45.22 -3.39 -15.86
CA ARG A 92 45.67 -2.11 -16.39
C ARG A 92 47.07 -2.19 -17.01
N ALA A 93 48.01 -2.86 -16.35
CA ALA A 93 49.36 -3.10 -16.87
C ALA A 93 49.36 -3.98 -18.12
N ALA A 94 48.41 -4.92 -18.23
CA ALA A 94 48.17 -5.73 -19.41
C ALA A 94 47.46 -4.97 -20.56
N GLY A 95 47.22 -3.66 -20.42
CA GLY A 95 46.61 -2.81 -21.45
C GLY A 95 45.08 -2.87 -21.50
N VAL A 96 44.42 -3.50 -20.53
CA VAL A 96 42.95 -3.54 -20.47
C VAL A 96 42.41 -2.20 -19.95
N GLY A 97 41.58 -1.53 -20.77
CA GLY A 97 40.92 -0.29 -20.39
C GLY A 97 39.91 -0.46 -19.25
N ILE A 98 39.75 0.55 -18.40
CA ILE A 98 38.84 0.50 -17.25
C ILE A 98 37.37 0.31 -17.68
N SER A 99 36.99 0.89 -18.81
CA SER A 99 35.66 0.75 -19.42
C SER A 99 35.35 -0.69 -19.81
N ARG A 100 36.37 -1.48 -20.17
CA ARG A 100 36.19 -2.90 -20.49
C ARG A 100 35.97 -3.74 -19.23
N ILE A 101 36.67 -3.41 -18.15
CA ILE A 101 36.55 -4.11 -16.86
C ILE A 101 35.15 -3.89 -16.26
N THR A 102 34.57 -2.70 -16.43
CA THR A 102 33.23 -2.37 -15.90
C THR A 102 32.09 -2.69 -16.86
N ALA A 103 32.36 -2.96 -18.14
CA ALA A 103 31.35 -3.33 -19.15
C ALA A 103 30.38 -4.45 -18.71
N PRO A 104 30.82 -5.59 -18.11
CA PRO A 104 29.88 -6.62 -17.66
C PRO A 104 28.91 -6.12 -16.57
N LEU A 105 29.35 -5.20 -15.70
CA LEU A 105 28.52 -4.64 -14.64
C LEU A 105 27.43 -3.72 -15.21
N TRP A 106 27.76 -2.94 -16.25
CA TRP A 106 26.78 -2.14 -16.98
C TRP A 106 25.70 -2.98 -17.66
N TRP A 107 26.10 -4.11 -18.27
CA TRP A 107 25.16 -5.06 -18.87
C TRP A 107 24.18 -5.62 -17.85
N VAL A 108 24.67 -6.01 -16.69
CA VAL A 108 23.82 -6.49 -15.59
C VAL A 108 22.90 -5.38 -15.08
N GLY A 109 23.41 -4.16 -14.90
CA GLY A 109 22.60 -3.00 -14.53
C GLY A 109 21.43 -2.79 -15.49
N GLY A 110 21.69 -2.81 -16.81
CA GLY A 110 20.65 -2.70 -17.83
C GLY A 110 19.59 -3.81 -17.77
N ILE A 111 20.02 -5.07 -17.55
CA ILE A 111 19.10 -6.21 -17.38
C ILE A 111 18.20 -6.00 -16.15
N PHE A 112 18.78 -5.60 -15.01
CA PHE A 112 18.01 -5.34 -13.80
C PHE A 112 17.07 -4.14 -13.95
N THR A 113 17.47 -3.07 -14.65
CA THR A 113 16.58 -1.95 -14.96
C THR A 113 15.37 -2.41 -15.78
N ALA A 114 15.59 -3.16 -16.85
CA ALA A 114 14.48 -3.70 -17.66
C ALA A 114 13.56 -4.63 -16.85
N LEU A 115 14.16 -5.49 -16.01
CA LEU A 115 13.42 -6.38 -15.12
C LEU A 115 12.60 -5.61 -14.09
N LEU A 116 13.16 -4.56 -13.47
CA LEU A 116 12.47 -3.73 -12.50
C LEU A 116 11.33 -2.92 -13.14
N ILE A 117 11.51 -2.42 -14.36
CA ILE A 117 10.43 -1.76 -15.11
C ILE A 117 9.28 -2.75 -15.33
N LEU A 118 9.58 -3.98 -15.76
CA LEU A 118 8.57 -5.01 -15.99
C LEU A 118 7.87 -5.43 -14.68
N LEU A 119 8.62 -5.58 -13.59
CA LEU A 119 8.10 -5.86 -12.26
C LEU A 119 7.17 -4.75 -11.76
N ASN A 120 7.58 -3.48 -11.87
CA ASN A 120 6.76 -2.35 -11.43
C ASN A 120 5.52 -2.16 -12.31
N ALA A 121 5.63 -2.41 -13.62
CA ALA A 121 4.53 -2.22 -14.55
C ALA A 121 3.43 -3.29 -14.43
N VAL A 122 3.75 -4.50 -13.98
CA VAL A 122 2.81 -5.63 -13.96
C VAL A 122 2.62 -6.18 -12.55
N LEU A 123 3.71 -6.53 -11.86
CA LEU A 123 3.66 -7.33 -10.63
C LEU A 123 3.41 -6.50 -9.36
N VAL A 124 3.88 -5.25 -9.31
CA VAL A 124 3.68 -4.38 -8.14
C VAL A 124 2.19 -4.03 -7.92
N PRO A 125 1.43 -3.55 -8.92
CA PRO A 125 0.00 -3.28 -8.72
C PRO A 125 -0.79 -4.56 -8.37
N ASP A 126 -0.54 -5.67 -9.06
CA ASP A 126 -1.21 -6.95 -8.79
C ASP A 126 -0.88 -7.49 -7.37
N ALA A 127 0.36 -7.33 -6.91
CA ALA A 127 0.77 -7.75 -5.57
C ALA A 127 0.17 -6.88 -4.46
N ILE A 128 0.02 -5.58 -4.69
CA ILE A 128 -0.64 -4.66 -3.76
C ILE A 128 -2.13 -5.01 -3.65
N GLU A 129 -2.80 -5.27 -4.78
CA GLU A 129 -4.21 -5.66 -4.80
C GLU A 129 -4.44 -7.05 -4.15
N ALA A 130 -3.56 -8.01 -4.42
CA ALA A 130 -3.59 -9.33 -3.79
C ALA A 130 -3.34 -9.28 -2.28
N GLN A 131 -2.38 -8.46 -1.82
CA GLN A 131 -2.11 -8.29 -0.39
C GLN A 131 -3.32 -7.64 0.33
N ASN A 132 -3.89 -6.59 -0.25
CA ASN A 132 -5.04 -5.89 0.31
C ASN A 132 -6.26 -6.81 0.41
N SER A 133 -6.57 -7.58 -0.63
CA SER A 133 -7.72 -8.50 -0.62
C SER A 133 -7.59 -9.65 0.39
N LEU A 134 -6.38 -10.11 0.71
CA LEU A 134 -6.15 -11.14 1.72
C LEU A 134 -6.31 -10.58 3.14
N LEU A 135 -5.82 -9.37 3.39
CA LEU A 135 -5.98 -8.69 4.68
C LEU A 135 -7.45 -8.39 4.96
N GLU A 136 -8.20 -7.90 3.97
CA GLU A 136 -9.65 -7.65 4.08
C GLU A 136 -10.42 -8.92 4.49
N ARG A 137 -10.11 -10.07 3.87
CA ARG A 137 -10.80 -11.35 4.12
C ARG A 137 -10.52 -11.91 5.51
N GLU A 138 -9.27 -11.87 5.96
CA GLU A 138 -8.88 -12.41 7.27
C GLU A 138 -9.41 -11.55 8.41
N GLN A 139 -9.42 -10.22 8.24
CA GLN A 139 -10.01 -9.28 9.20
C GLN A 139 -11.53 -9.45 9.29
N PHE A 140 -12.21 -9.66 8.16
CA PHE A 140 -13.66 -9.93 8.14
C PHE A 140 -14.04 -11.21 8.90
N ASN A 141 -13.26 -12.28 8.73
CA ASN A 141 -13.45 -13.53 9.47
C ASN A 141 -13.18 -13.38 10.97
N ALA A 142 -12.20 -12.56 11.35
CA ALA A 142 -11.92 -12.23 12.76
C ALA A 142 -13.05 -11.40 13.39
N LEU A 143 -13.65 -10.47 12.66
CA LEU A 143 -14.79 -9.64 13.12
C LEU A 143 -16.07 -10.45 13.31
N ARG A 144 -16.38 -11.38 12.39
CA ARG A 144 -17.56 -12.26 12.48
C ARG A 144 -17.51 -13.22 13.68
N SER A 145 -16.32 -13.60 14.12
CA SER A 145 -16.14 -14.57 15.22
C SER A 145 -16.15 -13.94 16.62
N LYS A 146 -15.88 -12.63 16.77
CA LYS A 146 -15.76 -11.99 18.08
C LYS A 146 -16.92 -11.07 18.48
N GLY A 147 -17.80 -10.62 17.57
CA GLY A 147 -18.92 -9.74 17.95
C GLY A 147 -18.50 -8.46 18.66
N VAL A 148 -17.26 -8.01 18.46
CA VAL A 148 -16.63 -6.86 19.10
C VAL A 148 -16.01 -5.99 18.02
N SER A 149 -16.30 -4.70 18.08
CA SER A 149 -15.66 -3.62 17.34
C SER A 149 -14.17 -3.55 17.67
N VAL A 150 -13.34 -4.30 16.93
CA VAL A 150 -11.89 -4.10 16.93
C VAL A 150 -11.52 -3.48 15.59
N LEU A 151 -10.99 -2.26 15.65
CA LEU A 151 -10.53 -1.47 14.52
C LEU A 151 -9.33 -2.17 13.83
N PRO A 152 -9.43 -2.70 12.60
CA PRO A 152 -8.27 -3.17 11.82
C PRO A 152 -7.29 -2.07 11.40
N THR A 153 -6.01 -2.12 11.81
CA THR A 153 -4.96 -1.25 11.28
C THR A 153 -4.57 -1.72 9.88
N GLY A 154 -5.15 -1.13 8.83
CA GLY A 154 -4.82 -1.48 7.45
C GLY A 154 -5.78 -0.85 6.44
N GLN A 155 -5.31 0.23 5.80
CA GLN A 155 -5.91 0.96 4.67
C GLN A 155 -7.43 1.21 4.69
N SER A 156 -7.82 2.22 5.46
CA SER A 156 -8.26 3.44 4.79
C SER A 156 -7.73 4.58 5.63
N ASP A 157 -6.79 5.34 5.08
CA ASP A 157 -6.56 6.67 5.60
C ASP A 157 -7.90 7.39 5.52
N PHE A 158 -8.38 7.92 6.65
CA PHE A 158 -9.50 8.84 6.79
C PHE A 158 -10.01 9.42 5.45
N LEU A 159 -11.06 8.85 4.88
CA LEU A 159 -11.62 9.32 3.63
C LEU A 159 -12.41 10.59 3.94
N SER A 160 -11.97 11.71 3.37
CA SER A 160 -12.69 12.98 3.40
C SER A 160 -13.18 13.28 2.00
N PHE A 161 -14.50 13.34 1.82
CA PHE A 161 -15.10 13.66 0.54
C PHE A 161 -16.04 14.85 0.69
N GLU A 162 -15.85 15.88 -0.13
CA GLU A 162 -16.70 17.05 -0.14
C GLU A 162 -17.60 17.03 -1.38
N ASN A 163 -18.90 17.00 -1.16
CA ASN A 163 -19.89 17.22 -2.19
C ASN A 163 -20.29 18.70 -2.17
N THR A 164 -19.59 19.51 -2.96
CA THR A 164 -19.83 20.97 -3.05
C THR A 164 -21.24 21.29 -3.56
N LYS A 165 -21.85 20.43 -4.39
CA LYS A 165 -23.21 20.64 -4.93
C LYS A 165 -24.30 20.44 -3.87
N LYS A 166 -24.12 19.46 -2.98
CA LYS A 166 -25.07 19.16 -1.90
C LYS A 166 -24.68 19.80 -0.55
N HIS A 167 -23.59 20.58 -0.51
CA HIS A 167 -23.01 21.16 0.71
C HIS A 167 -22.80 20.12 1.82
N ARG A 168 -22.24 18.97 1.47
CA ARG A 168 -21.99 17.86 2.40
C ARG A 168 -20.52 17.52 2.46
N PHE A 169 -20.07 17.24 3.67
CA PHE A 169 -18.75 16.74 3.94
C PHE A 169 -18.87 15.36 4.58
N TRP A 170 -18.31 14.38 3.90
CA TRP A 170 -18.25 13.00 4.32
C TRP A 170 -16.89 12.72 4.92
N LEU A 171 -16.90 12.14 6.11
CA LEU A 171 -15.75 11.59 6.78
C LEU A 171 -16.02 10.12 7.03
N ILE A 172 -15.22 9.26 6.42
CA ILE A 172 -15.33 7.82 6.59
C ILE A 172 -13.97 7.36 7.08
N THR A 173 -13.89 6.85 8.30
CA THR A 173 -12.62 6.32 8.78
C THR A 173 -12.20 5.13 7.94
N ARG A 174 -13.14 4.21 7.59
CA ARG A 174 -12.83 3.06 6.73
C ARG A 174 -13.93 2.69 5.75
N LEU A 175 -13.54 2.39 4.51
CA LEU A 175 -14.45 2.03 3.42
C LEU A 175 -14.00 0.75 2.73
N GLY A 176 -14.85 -0.28 2.71
CA GLY A 176 -14.63 -1.52 1.97
C GLY A 176 -15.55 -1.61 0.74
N LEU A 177 -14.99 -1.36 -0.45
CA LEU A 177 -15.74 -1.47 -1.72
C LEU A 177 -16.16 -2.90 -2.04
N SER A 178 -15.28 -3.87 -1.76
CA SER A 178 -15.51 -5.29 -2.01
C SER A 178 -16.65 -5.86 -1.16
N THR A 179 -16.83 -5.31 0.05
CA THR A 179 -17.82 -5.76 1.03
C THR A 179 -19.11 -4.93 1.01
N GLY A 180 -19.08 -3.73 0.45
CA GLY A 180 -20.21 -2.79 0.47
C GLY A 180 -20.45 -2.18 1.85
N GLN A 181 -19.39 -1.98 2.64
CA GLN A 181 -19.49 -1.57 4.04
C GLN A 181 -18.53 -0.42 4.38
N ALA A 182 -18.93 0.43 5.33
CA ALA A 182 -18.14 1.53 5.85
C ALA A 182 -18.21 1.58 7.39
N PHE A 183 -17.13 2.01 8.02
CA PHE A 183 -17.00 2.11 9.48
C PHE A 183 -16.67 3.54 9.89
N GLU A 184 -17.26 3.97 11.00
CA GLU A 184 -17.15 5.33 11.55
C GLU A 184 -17.42 6.39 10.48
N VAL A 185 -18.69 6.47 10.08
CA VAL A 185 -19.15 7.41 9.06
C VAL A 185 -19.71 8.65 9.74
N SER A 186 -19.11 9.81 9.46
CA SER A 186 -19.58 11.12 9.91
C SER A 186 -19.90 11.98 8.69
N ILE A 187 -21.11 12.50 8.62
CA ILE A 187 -21.58 13.31 7.51
C ILE A 187 -22.07 14.64 8.05
N ASP A 188 -21.33 15.69 7.75
CA ASP A 188 -21.69 17.06 8.10
C ASP A 188 -22.36 17.74 6.90
N SER A 189 -23.57 18.24 7.12
CA SER A 189 -24.32 19.01 6.12
C SER A 189 -24.31 20.48 6.48
N PHE A 190 -24.12 21.33 5.48
CA PHE A 190 -24.00 22.78 5.61
C PHE A 190 -25.10 23.51 4.83
N ASP A 191 -25.45 24.68 5.30
CA ASP A 191 -26.29 25.67 4.61
C ASP A 191 -25.49 26.43 3.53
N GLU A 192 -26.16 27.17 2.64
CA GLU A 192 -25.54 27.97 1.56
C GLU A 192 -24.54 29.00 2.09
N LYS A 193 -24.69 29.43 3.35
CA LYS A 193 -23.79 30.33 4.07
C LYS A 193 -22.63 29.62 4.78
N GLY A 194 -22.43 28.32 4.56
CA GLY A 194 -21.37 27.50 5.16
C GLY A 194 -21.61 27.12 6.63
N ARG A 195 -22.84 27.25 7.13
CA ARG A 195 -23.18 26.97 8.54
C ARG A 195 -23.63 25.52 8.68
N ARG A 196 -23.07 24.78 9.64
CA ARG A 196 -23.44 23.38 9.87
C ARG A 196 -24.88 23.27 10.37
N ILE A 197 -25.71 22.51 9.66
CA ILE A 197 -27.14 22.31 9.98
C ILE A 197 -27.42 20.91 10.54
N ARG A 198 -26.64 19.91 10.13
CA ARG A 198 -26.83 18.51 10.53
C ARG A 198 -25.50 17.77 10.55
N SER A 199 -25.33 16.85 11.48
CA SER A 199 -24.19 15.94 11.55
C SER A 199 -24.70 14.55 11.85
N ILE A 200 -24.57 13.62 10.91
CA ILE A 200 -24.94 12.22 11.10
C ILE A 200 -23.66 11.47 11.44
N LYS A 201 -23.62 10.82 12.60
CA LYS A 201 -22.48 9.99 13.01
C LYS A 201 -22.97 8.57 13.21
N ALA A 202 -22.43 7.62 12.46
CA ALA A 202 -22.77 6.22 12.51
C ALA A 202 -21.51 5.39 12.73
N ASP A 203 -21.60 4.39 13.61
CA ASP A 203 -20.49 3.49 13.86
C ASP A 203 -20.30 2.54 12.65
N PHE A 204 -21.38 2.24 11.93
CA PHE A 204 -21.37 1.36 10.77
C PHE A 204 -22.33 1.85 9.67
N ALA A 205 -21.99 1.61 8.41
CA ALA A 205 -22.89 1.82 7.28
C ALA A 205 -22.73 0.72 6.23
N GLU A 206 -23.84 0.32 5.60
CA GLU A 206 -23.86 -0.55 4.42
C GLU A 206 -24.26 0.28 3.21
N PHE A 207 -23.63 0.05 2.06
CA PHE A 207 -24.04 0.66 0.81
C PHE A 207 -24.29 -0.40 -0.26
N LYS A 208 -25.37 -0.24 -1.01
CA LYS A 208 -25.74 -1.14 -2.10
C LYS A 208 -26.24 -0.34 -3.30
N LYS A 209 -25.96 -0.85 -4.49
CA LYS A 209 -26.47 -0.29 -5.73
C LYS A 209 -27.84 -0.92 -6.03
N ILE A 210 -28.90 -0.15 -5.94
CA ILE A 210 -30.28 -0.57 -6.22
C ILE A 210 -30.79 0.31 -7.34
N ASN A 211 -31.29 -0.28 -8.45
CA ASN A 211 -31.80 0.48 -9.61
C ASN A 211 -30.83 1.55 -10.15
N ASN A 212 -29.53 1.22 -10.19
CA ASN A 212 -28.45 2.11 -10.62
C ASN A 212 -28.26 3.37 -9.75
N GLN A 213 -28.83 3.41 -8.54
CA GLN A 213 -28.58 4.42 -7.53
C GLN A 213 -27.92 3.80 -6.30
N TRP A 214 -26.98 4.52 -5.70
CA TRP A 214 -26.34 4.09 -4.46
C TRP A 214 -27.27 4.38 -3.29
N VAL A 215 -27.45 3.40 -2.42
CA VAL A 215 -28.28 3.52 -1.22
C VAL A 215 -27.41 3.22 -0.01
N TRP A 216 -27.31 4.19 0.90
CA TRP A 216 -26.58 4.07 2.16
C TRP A 216 -27.52 3.82 3.33
N ILE A 217 -27.20 2.79 4.12
CA ILE A 217 -27.93 2.38 5.31
C ILE A 217 -26.97 2.53 6.50
N PHE A 218 -27.20 3.55 7.31
CA PHE A 218 -26.42 3.83 8.51
C PHE A 218 -26.98 3.03 9.68
N LYS A 219 -26.12 2.41 10.48
CA LYS A 219 -26.51 1.65 11.66
C LYS A 219 -25.76 2.17 12.89
N GLU A 220 -26.44 2.10 14.02
CA GLU A 220 -25.92 2.44 15.34
C GLU A 220 -25.25 3.82 15.38
N GLY A 221 -26.07 4.86 15.42
CA GLY A 221 -25.56 6.22 15.28
C GLY A 221 -26.40 7.29 15.96
N ARG A 222 -26.01 8.53 15.71
CA ARG A 222 -26.62 9.74 16.24
C ARG A 222 -26.83 10.74 15.12
N ASP A 223 -28.02 11.29 15.05
CA ASP A 223 -28.37 12.35 14.12
C ASP A 223 -28.39 13.68 14.88
N LEU A 224 -27.32 14.45 14.79
CA LEU A 224 -27.17 15.73 15.45
C LEU A 224 -27.75 16.83 14.57
N LYS A 225 -28.71 17.59 15.07
CA LYS A 225 -29.27 18.77 14.40
C LYS A 225 -28.81 20.04 15.09
N PHE A 226 -28.41 21.04 14.32
CA PHE A 226 -27.88 22.30 14.84
C PHE A 226 -28.77 23.46 14.45
N ASN A 227 -28.85 24.48 15.32
CA ASN A 227 -29.49 25.74 14.97
C ASN A 227 -28.54 26.56 14.09
N PRO A 228 -28.96 26.98 12.87
CA PRO A 228 -28.10 27.72 11.96
C PRO A 228 -27.76 29.14 12.43
N GLU A 229 -28.50 29.72 13.38
CA GLU A 229 -28.24 31.09 13.87
C GLU A 229 -27.39 31.10 15.14
N THR A 230 -27.60 30.16 16.06
CA THR A 230 -26.89 30.12 17.35
C THR A 230 -25.77 29.08 17.40
N GLY A 231 -25.70 28.16 16.43
CA GLY A 231 -24.77 27.03 16.42
C GLY A 231 -25.04 25.98 17.51
N SER A 232 -26.10 26.15 18.31
CA SER A 232 -26.43 25.26 19.41
C SER A 232 -27.01 23.93 18.91
N LEU A 233 -26.68 22.84 19.59
CA LEU A 233 -27.24 21.52 19.32
C LEU A 233 -28.74 21.52 19.68
N LEU A 234 -29.59 21.28 18.69
CA LEU A 234 -31.05 21.22 18.84
C LEU A 234 -31.53 19.84 19.25
N ALA A 235 -30.95 18.79 18.68
CA ALA A 235 -31.36 17.41 18.92
C ALA A 235 -30.21 16.45 18.63
N GLN A 236 -30.18 15.32 19.35
CA GLN A 236 -29.26 14.21 19.12
C GLN A 236 -29.97 12.86 19.32
N PRO A 237 -31.06 12.57 18.56
CA PRO A 237 -31.66 11.24 18.58
C PRO A 237 -30.62 10.18 18.22
N ARG A 238 -30.62 9.10 19.01
CA ARG A 238 -29.94 7.86 18.66
C ARG A 238 -30.80 7.09 17.66
N PHE A 239 -30.17 6.47 16.68
CA PHE A 239 -30.83 5.58 15.74
C PHE A 239 -30.12 4.23 15.72
N THR A 240 -30.90 3.16 15.59
CA THR A 240 -30.37 1.81 15.36
C THR A 240 -30.13 1.59 13.87
N GLU A 241 -31.04 2.09 13.03
CA GLU A 241 -30.94 2.07 11.57
C GLU A 241 -31.52 3.37 11.02
N LEU A 242 -30.80 3.99 10.08
CA LEU A 242 -31.19 5.21 9.41
C LEU A 242 -30.86 5.08 7.92
N ASN A 243 -31.90 5.08 7.10
CA ASN A 243 -31.79 5.13 5.64
C ASN A 243 -32.32 6.50 5.19
N ILE A 244 -31.50 7.25 4.47
CA ILE A 244 -31.91 8.54 3.90
C ILE A 244 -31.72 8.48 2.38
N PRO A 245 -32.81 8.48 1.60
CA PRO A 245 -32.75 8.30 0.14
C PRO A 245 -31.92 9.35 -0.62
N ASP A 246 -31.72 10.54 -0.04
CA ASP A 246 -30.97 11.62 -0.67
C ASP A 246 -29.44 11.51 -0.49
N TYR A 247 -28.97 10.50 0.25
CA TYR A 247 -27.55 10.20 0.44
C TYR A 247 -27.17 9.11 -0.57
N ASP A 248 -27.01 9.52 -1.82
CA ASP A 248 -26.76 8.69 -3.00
C ASP A 248 -25.32 8.83 -3.55
N GLU A 249 -24.43 9.44 -2.76
CA GLU A 249 -23.06 9.69 -3.16
C GLU A 249 -22.31 8.38 -3.46
N ASP A 250 -21.54 8.40 -4.55
CA ASP A 250 -20.90 7.20 -5.10
C ASP A 250 -19.64 6.81 -4.29
N PRO A 251 -19.64 5.65 -3.60
CA PRO A 251 -18.52 5.19 -2.80
C PRO A 251 -17.26 4.92 -3.63
N GLU A 252 -17.40 4.56 -4.89
CA GLU A 252 -16.26 4.35 -5.79
C GLU A 252 -15.59 5.70 -6.06
N VAL A 253 -16.36 6.73 -6.41
CA VAL A 253 -15.84 8.10 -6.63
C VAL A 253 -15.20 8.67 -5.37
N MET A 254 -15.81 8.43 -4.20
CA MET A 254 -15.24 8.82 -2.91
C MET A 254 -13.84 8.23 -2.69
N LEU A 255 -13.63 6.97 -3.07
CA LEU A 255 -12.33 6.31 -2.93
C LEU A 255 -11.32 6.86 -3.96
N PHE A 256 -11.75 7.06 -5.21
CA PHE A 256 -10.89 7.60 -6.26
C PHE A 256 -10.45 9.04 -5.99
N ALA A 257 -11.27 9.84 -5.31
CA ALA A 257 -10.91 11.21 -4.91
C ALA A 257 -9.69 11.27 -3.97
N LYS A 258 -9.29 10.14 -3.37
CA LYS A 258 -8.16 10.05 -2.44
C LYS A 258 -6.98 9.22 -2.95
N ARG A 259 -7.11 8.43 -4.03
CA ARG A 259 -5.99 7.59 -4.50
C ARG A 259 -4.78 8.48 -4.81
N ASP A 260 -3.73 8.31 -4.01
CA ASP A 260 -2.45 8.99 -4.21
C ASP A 260 -1.91 8.57 -5.59
N PRO A 261 -1.48 9.51 -6.46
CA PRO A 261 -1.00 9.19 -7.80
C PRO A 261 0.10 8.12 -7.81
N ASP A 262 0.85 8.01 -6.71
CA ASP A 262 1.94 7.06 -6.49
C ASP A 262 1.47 5.60 -6.32
N THR A 263 0.17 5.36 -6.14
CA THR A 263 -0.43 4.01 -5.98
C THR A 263 -1.19 3.53 -7.21
N LEU A 264 -1.31 4.37 -8.25
CA LEU A 264 -2.03 4.03 -9.47
C LEU A 264 -1.13 3.23 -10.42
N SER A 265 -1.69 2.17 -11.01
CA SER A 265 -1.05 1.49 -12.13
C SER A 265 -0.96 2.43 -13.33
N PHE A 266 0.14 2.37 -14.10
CA PHE A 266 0.32 3.17 -15.33
C PHE A 266 -0.83 3.02 -16.35
N ARG A 267 -1.65 1.96 -16.23
CA ARG A 267 -2.85 1.73 -17.05
C ARG A 267 -4.10 2.48 -16.58
N GLU A 268 -4.16 2.89 -15.31
CA GLU A 268 -5.31 3.63 -14.75
C GLU A 268 -5.13 5.16 -14.88
N VAL A 269 -3.92 5.61 -15.23
CA VAL A 269 -3.57 7.04 -15.38
C VAL A 269 -3.93 7.58 -16.77
N ASN A 270 -4.28 6.72 -17.73
CA ASN A 270 -4.47 7.07 -19.15
C ASN A 270 -5.87 6.74 -19.67
#